data_AF-A0A2V9KA16-F1
#
_entry.id   AF-A0A2V9KA16-F1
#
_cell.length_a   1.000
_cell.length_b   1.000
_cell.length_c   1.000
_cell.angle_alpha   90.00
_cell.angle_beta   90.00
_cell.angle_gamma   90.00
#
_symmetry.space_group_name_H-M   'P 1'
#
loop_
_entity.id
_entity.type
_entity.pdbx_description
1 polymer ?
#
loop_
_entity_poly.entity_id
_entity_poly.type
_entity_poly.pdbx_seq_one_letter_code
_entity_poly.pdbx_strand_id
1 'polypeptide(L)'
;MVVPGWPGAAAVAPTAGPTGPALFECRWTDLPVRIDAQGDDAAWKGAQVIDRFALPWAGKPASTATRARLLWDRENLYFLAEMQDSDIHAEVREHDGRTRLDDVFELFFKPAEDEPGHYEFQVNAAGTMLDMFLPRRGDGGYERYRSDGEFHMEAKVALRGTLNRRQDPDRGWVVEGRIPWRDFLRTGGRPETNERWKFALRHHDYRIDTPQPEPSTSAPLTVPSFHRYEDYATLRFVGPDERTARPFGIDRRIPLTTSRVIGSPDPPLPYRVRRVYPKLKLTNPVTVVREPGSDRLLVILQQAAGGASRILRFRDDPDVDSAETLLSVDRAAYDITFHPSFDGNGYLYLSSKGPLSAERPGRKMQITRFTMARRPPFGLDPASEKVIIEWPSDGHDGGGIVFGQDGLLYITTGDGSSDSDENIAGQDMTRLLSKLLRIDIDHPEPGKAYSVPKDNP
;
A
#
# COMPACT_ATOMS: atom_id res chain seq x y z
N MET A 1 7.09 -44.95 18.77
CA MET A 1 7.74 -43.65 19.05
C MET A 1 6.61 -42.67 19.33
N VAL A 2 6.52 -42.19 20.57
CA VAL A 2 5.32 -41.59 21.16
C VAL A 2 5.26 -40.10 20.82
N VAL A 3 4.15 -39.66 20.20
CA VAL A 3 3.82 -38.23 20.03
C VAL A 3 3.27 -37.73 21.38
N PRO A 4 3.73 -36.60 21.94
CA PRO A 4 3.25 -36.14 23.24
C PRO A 4 1.79 -35.68 23.13
N GLY A 5 0.90 -36.34 23.87
CA GLY A 5 -0.48 -35.91 24.07
C GLY A 5 -0.54 -34.69 24.99
N TRP A 6 -1.43 -33.75 24.67
CA TRP A 6 -1.76 -32.63 25.55
C TRP A 6 -2.82 -33.03 26.57
N PRO A 7 -2.78 -32.51 27.82
CA PRO A 7 -3.70 -32.89 28.86
C PRO A 7 -5.10 -32.36 28.56
N GLY A 8 -6.12 -33.21 28.76
CA GLY A 8 -7.52 -32.82 28.64
C GLY A 8 -7.83 -31.65 29.58
N ALA A 9 -8.25 -30.52 29.00
CA ALA A 9 -8.83 -29.43 29.76
C ALA A 9 -10.21 -29.88 30.27
N ALA A 10 -10.38 -29.87 31.59
CA ALA A 10 -11.67 -30.09 32.22
C ALA A 10 -12.71 -29.08 31.67
N ALA A 11 -13.92 -29.57 31.40
CA ALA A 11 -15.04 -28.74 30.99
C ALA A 11 -15.33 -27.70 32.08
N VAL A 12 -15.08 -26.43 31.78
CA VAL A 12 -15.53 -25.30 32.61
C VAL A 12 -16.98 -25.04 32.23
N ALA A 13 -17.90 -25.18 33.18
CA ALA A 13 -19.30 -24.87 32.97
C ALA A 13 -19.47 -23.39 32.57
N PRO A 14 -20.33 -23.06 31.58
CA PRO A 14 -20.50 -21.68 31.15
C PRO A 14 -21.19 -20.87 32.26
N THR A 15 -20.51 -19.85 32.78
CA THR A 15 -21.11 -18.87 33.70
C THR A 15 -22.11 -18.01 32.92
N ALA A 16 -23.35 -17.96 33.42
CA ALA A 16 -24.39 -17.07 32.90
C ALA A 16 -24.04 -15.59 33.18
N GLY A 17 -24.16 -14.75 32.15
CA GLY A 17 -24.13 -13.28 32.24
C GLY A 17 -23.59 -12.61 30.97
N PRO A 18 -23.78 -11.29 30.80
CA PRO A 18 -24.95 -10.45 31.08
C PRO A 18 -25.84 -10.28 29.82
N THR A 19 -27.08 -9.83 29.99
CA THR A 19 -28.00 -9.44 28.91
C THR A 19 -27.58 -8.10 28.30
N GLY A 20 -26.70 -8.14 27.31
CA GLY A 20 -26.25 -7.00 26.50
C GLY A 20 -25.45 -7.49 25.29
N PRO A 21 -25.27 -6.68 24.23
CA PRO A 21 -24.50 -7.11 23.06
C PRO A 21 -23.08 -7.50 23.49
N ALA A 22 -22.71 -8.75 23.25
CA ALA A 22 -21.39 -9.26 23.59
C ALA A 22 -20.31 -8.46 22.84
N LEU A 23 -19.33 -7.91 23.57
CA LEU A 23 -18.19 -7.22 23.00
C LEU A 23 -17.02 -8.18 22.85
N PHE A 24 -16.53 -8.32 21.63
CA PHE A 24 -15.36 -9.09 21.27
C PHE A 24 -14.29 -8.18 20.65
N GLU A 25 -13.05 -8.65 20.63
CA GLU A 25 -11.88 -7.93 20.15
C GLU A 25 -11.25 -8.65 18.97
N CYS A 26 -11.10 -7.94 17.85
CA CYS A 26 -10.18 -8.31 16.79
C CYS A 26 -8.87 -7.58 17.07
N ARG A 27 -7.82 -8.31 17.43
CA ARG A 27 -6.56 -7.70 17.90
C ARG A 27 -5.54 -7.60 16.79
N TRP A 28 -4.80 -6.49 16.79
CA TRP A 28 -3.71 -6.28 15.86
C TRP A 28 -2.62 -7.34 16.02
N THR A 29 -2.04 -7.79 14.91
CA THR A 29 -0.83 -8.61 14.90
C THR A 29 0.20 -8.05 13.92
N ASP A 30 1.45 -7.94 14.39
CA ASP A 30 2.62 -7.75 13.52
C ASP A 30 3.35 -9.09 13.25
N LEU A 31 2.85 -10.19 13.82
CA LEU A 31 3.37 -11.53 13.61
C LEU A 31 2.70 -12.16 12.38
N PRO A 32 3.47 -12.90 11.56
CA PRO A 32 2.91 -13.56 10.39
C PRO A 32 1.89 -14.63 10.81
N VAL A 33 0.83 -14.74 10.00
CA VAL A 33 -0.17 -15.82 10.07
C VAL A 33 -0.05 -16.62 8.78
N ARG A 34 0.34 -17.89 8.88
CA ARG A 34 0.44 -18.84 7.78
C ARG A 34 -0.91 -19.52 7.65
N ILE A 35 -1.54 -19.41 6.49
CA ILE A 35 -2.84 -20.06 6.24
C ILE A 35 -2.59 -21.54 5.93
N ASP A 36 -2.50 -22.38 6.96
CA ASP A 36 -2.23 -23.81 6.85
C ASP A 36 -3.14 -24.70 7.72
N ALA A 37 -4.07 -24.09 8.45
CA ALA A 37 -5.07 -24.71 9.31
C ALA A 37 -4.47 -25.51 10.50
N GLN A 38 -3.24 -25.18 10.92
CA GLN A 38 -2.65 -25.73 12.14
C GLN A 38 -2.99 -24.89 13.38
N GLY A 39 -3.19 -23.58 13.21
CA GLY A 39 -3.47 -22.66 14.32
C GLY A 39 -2.34 -22.56 15.35
N ASP A 40 -1.12 -22.94 14.98
CA ASP A 40 0.06 -23.03 15.86
C ASP A 40 0.94 -21.76 15.82
N ASP A 41 0.61 -20.81 14.95
CA ASP A 41 1.31 -19.54 14.82
C ASP A 41 1.28 -18.73 16.12
N ALA A 42 2.40 -18.06 16.40
CA ALA A 42 2.56 -17.24 17.60
C ALA A 42 1.55 -16.08 17.66
N ALA A 43 1.07 -15.60 16.50
CA ALA A 43 0.06 -14.55 16.38
C ALA A 43 -1.22 -14.89 17.17
N TRP A 44 -1.68 -16.15 17.09
CA TRP A 44 -2.94 -16.59 17.71
C TRP A 44 -2.93 -16.57 19.23
N LYS A 45 -1.75 -16.58 19.87
CA LYS A 45 -1.63 -16.51 21.34
C LYS A 45 -2.16 -15.20 21.91
N GLY A 46 -2.09 -14.12 21.11
CA GLY A 46 -2.59 -12.80 21.50
C GLY A 46 -4.09 -12.60 21.22
N ALA A 47 -4.71 -13.45 20.39
CA ALA A 47 -6.09 -13.29 19.97
C ALA A 47 -7.08 -13.60 21.11
N GLN A 48 -8.23 -12.94 21.11
CA GLN A 48 -9.32 -13.32 22.00
C GLN A 48 -9.95 -14.63 21.51
N VAL A 49 -10.19 -15.56 22.44
CA VAL A 49 -10.94 -16.79 22.15
C VAL A 49 -12.43 -16.50 22.21
N ILE A 50 -13.15 -16.86 21.14
CA ILE A 50 -14.60 -16.79 21.01
C ILE A 50 -15.12 -18.23 21.09
N ASP A 51 -15.65 -18.64 22.23
CA ASP A 51 -16.07 -20.02 22.50
C ASP A 51 -17.54 -20.17 22.94
N ARG A 52 -18.28 -19.05 22.97
CA ARG A 52 -19.68 -19.00 23.41
C ARG A 52 -20.65 -19.25 22.25
N PHE A 53 -20.50 -20.39 21.57
CA PHE A 53 -21.43 -20.83 20.53
C PHE A 53 -22.69 -21.45 21.14
N ALA A 54 -23.86 -20.99 20.72
CA ALA A 54 -25.16 -21.42 21.25
C ALA A 54 -26.27 -21.33 20.19
N LEU A 55 -27.47 -21.79 20.54
CA LEU A 55 -28.72 -21.54 19.82
C LEU A 55 -29.58 -20.59 20.68
N PRO A 56 -29.32 -19.26 20.64
CA PRO A 56 -29.86 -18.35 21.65
C PRO A 56 -31.39 -18.22 21.58
N TRP A 57 -31.98 -18.26 20.38
CA TRP A 57 -33.44 -18.29 20.18
C TRP A 57 -34.12 -19.51 20.83
N ALA A 58 -33.38 -20.60 21.05
CA ALA A 58 -33.86 -21.81 21.71
C ALA A 58 -33.44 -21.89 23.19
N GLY A 59 -32.62 -20.94 23.68
CA GLY A 59 -32.07 -20.97 25.03
C GLY A 59 -31.15 -22.16 25.31
N LYS A 60 -30.52 -22.73 24.28
CA LYS A 60 -29.69 -23.95 24.38
C LYS A 60 -28.22 -23.67 24.05
N PRO A 61 -27.26 -24.29 24.75
CA PRO A 61 -25.87 -24.33 24.29
C PRO A 61 -25.77 -25.17 23.01
N ALA A 62 -24.68 -24.98 22.25
CA ALA A 62 -24.35 -25.88 21.15
C ALA A 62 -24.04 -27.29 21.68
N SER A 63 -24.37 -28.31 20.90
CA SER A 63 -24.10 -29.71 21.20
C SER A 63 -22.62 -30.08 21.05
N THR A 64 -21.90 -29.35 20.20
CA THR A 64 -20.46 -29.50 19.94
C THR A 64 -19.71 -28.22 20.25
N ALA A 65 -18.47 -28.35 20.75
CA ALA A 65 -17.67 -27.18 21.08
C ALA A 65 -17.09 -26.54 19.81
N THR A 66 -17.19 -25.21 19.71
CA THR A 66 -16.54 -24.41 18.68
C THR A 66 -15.72 -23.32 19.35
N ARG A 67 -14.50 -23.10 18.87
CA ARG A 67 -13.63 -22.00 19.30
C ARG A 67 -13.14 -21.25 18.08
N ALA A 68 -13.35 -19.94 18.06
CA ALA A 68 -12.86 -19.06 17.01
C ALA A 68 -11.92 -17.99 17.56
N ARG A 69 -11.06 -17.46 16.71
CA ARG A 69 -10.16 -16.32 16.97
C ARG A 69 -10.16 -15.42 15.74
N LEU A 70 -10.11 -14.12 15.98
CA LEU A 70 -9.98 -13.10 14.94
C LEU A 70 -8.75 -12.23 15.22
N LEU A 71 -7.98 -11.95 14.18
CA LEU A 71 -6.85 -11.03 14.20
C LEU A 71 -6.93 -10.12 12.98
N TRP A 72 -6.17 -9.03 13.01
CA TRP A 72 -6.09 -8.12 11.87
C TRP A 72 -4.71 -7.47 11.77
N ASP A 73 -4.32 -7.08 10.55
CA ASP A 73 -3.10 -6.34 10.29
C ASP A 73 -3.32 -5.25 9.22
N ARG A 74 -2.23 -4.76 8.61
CA ARG A 74 -2.27 -3.73 7.56
C ARG A 74 -3.04 -4.15 6.32
N GLU A 75 -3.11 -5.44 6.01
CA GLU A 75 -3.56 -5.98 4.73
C GLU A 75 -4.81 -6.86 4.85
N ASN A 76 -5.00 -7.56 5.98
CA ASN A 76 -6.01 -8.60 6.12
C ASN A 76 -6.71 -8.61 7.48
N LEU A 77 -7.96 -9.10 7.45
CA LEU A 77 -8.61 -9.75 8.58
C LEU A 77 -8.27 -11.25 8.54
N TYR A 78 -7.86 -11.83 9.67
CA TYR A 78 -7.59 -13.25 9.81
C TYR A 78 -8.64 -13.92 10.69
N PHE A 79 -8.95 -15.18 10.38
CA PHE A 79 -9.82 -16.01 11.18
C PHE A 79 -9.24 -17.41 11.36
N LEU A 80 -9.48 -17.98 12.53
CA LEU A 80 -9.19 -19.37 12.86
C LEU A 80 -10.40 -19.90 13.63
N ALA A 81 -10.95 -21.03 13.21
CA ALA A 81 -11.99 -21.73 13.94
C ALA A 81 -11.68 -23.22 14.06
N GLU A 82 -11.80 -23.73 15.27
CA GLU A 82 -11.67 -25.13 15.63
C GLU A 82 -13.05 -25.64 16.05
N MET A 83 -13.60 -26.58 15.29
CA MET A 83 -14.92 -27.15 15.53
C MET A 83 -14.77 -28.62 15.93
N GLN A 84 -15.51 -29.03 16.95
CA GLN A 84 -15.77 -30.44 17.22
C GLN A 84 -16.90 -30.88 16.31
N ASP A 85 -16.72 -32.02 15.68
CA ASP A 85 -17.66 -32.60 14.75
C ASP A 85 -17.43 -34.11 14.75
N SER A 86 -18.50 -34.88 14.92
CA SER A 86 -18.42 -36.33 14.96
C SER A 86 -18.69 -36.99 13.61
N ASP A 87 -19.08 -36.20 12.60
CA ASP A 87 -19.52 -36.69 11.30
C ASP A 87 -19.34 -35.62 10.21
N ILE A 88 -18.12 -35.50 9.70
CA ILE A 88 -17.73 -34.40 8.81
C ILE A 88 -18.28 -34.63 7.40
N HIS A 89 -19.14 -33.74 6.96
CA HIS A 89 -19.86 -33.78 5.70
C HIS A 89 -19.71 -32.47 4.91
N ALA A 90 -19.18 -32.57 3.69
CA ALA A 90 -19.27 -31.50 2.71
C ALA A 90 -19.24 -32.01 1.26
N GLU A 91 -20.34 -31.82 0.53
CA GLU A 91 -20.48 -32.18 -0.89
C GLU A 91 -20.24 -31.03 -1.84
N VAL A 92 -20.50 -29.78 -1.43
CA VAL A 92 -20.36 -28.61 -2.29
C VAL A 92 -18.88 -28.31 -2.54
N ARG A 93 -18.48 -28.28 -3.82
CA ARG A 93 -17.11 -28.03 -4.28
C ARG A 93 -16.94 -26.77 -5.15
N GLU A 94 -18.05 -26.21 -5.60
CA GLU A 94 -18.05 -25.02 -6.43
C GLU A 94 -17.91 -23.77 -5.56
N HIS A 95 -16.99 -22.88 -5.91
CA HIS A 95 -16.90 -21.56 -5.29
C HIS A 95 -18.23 -20.82 -5.43
N ASP A 96 -18.69 -20.18 -4.36
CA ASP A 96 -20.02 -19.56 -4.24
C ASP A 96 -21.19 -20.52 -4.45
N GLY A 97 -20.94 -21.82 -4.28
CA GLY A 97 -21.96 -22.84 -4.13
C GLY A 97 -22.71 -22.69 -2.81
N ARG A 98 -23.76 -23.50 -2.62
CA ARG A 98 -24.55 -23.49 -1.38
C ARG A 98 -23.85 -24.22 -0.24
N THR A 99 -22.69 -23.74 0.18
CA THR A 99 -21.86 -24.30 1.26
C THR A 99 -22.62 -24.47 2.58
N ARG A 100 -23.65 -23.65 2.83
CA ARG A 100 -24.60 -23.81 3.96
C ARG A 100 -25.43 -25.10 3.98
N LEU A 101 -25.31 -25.96 2.97
CA LEU A 101 -25.93 -27.29 2.95
C LEU A 101 -24.98 -28.39 3.47
N ASP A 102 -23.76 -28.01 3.80
CA ASP A 102 -22.68 -28.84 4.35
C ASP A 102 -22.31 -28.38 5.76
N ASP A 103 -21.38 -29.09 6.42
CA ASP A 103 -20.65 -28.57 7.56
C ASP A 103 -19.87 -27.33 7.16
N VAL A 104 -20.22 -26.21 7.78
CA VAL A 104 -19.75 -24.89 7.35
C VAL A 104 -19.50 -23.97 8.54
N PHE A 105 -18.42 -23.20 8.42
CA PHE A 105 -18.13 -22.08 9.28
C PHE A 105 -18.43 -20.78 8.51
N GLU A 106 -19.28 -19.94 9.07
CA GLU A 106 -19.74 -18.70 8.42
C GLU A 106 -19.34 -17.49 9.28
N LEU A 107 -18.87 -16.44 8.61
CA LEU A 107 -18.52 -15.14 9.18
C LEU A 107 -19.41 -14.07 8.58
N PHE A 108 -20.12 -13.34 9.44
CA PHE A 108 -20.94 -12.22 9.04
C PHE A 108 -20.36 -10.92 9.60
N PHE A 109 -20.18 -9.93 8.73
CA PHE A 109 -19.67 -8.62 9.13
C PHE A 109 -20.59 -7.50 8.62
N LYS A 110 -20.93 -6.57 9.51
CA LYS A 110 -21.71 -5.36 9.25
C LYS A 110 -20.84 -4.17 9.70
N PRO A 111 -19.95 -3.66 8.82
CA PRO A 111 -18.93 -2.68 9.20
C PRO A 111 -19.49 -1.31 9.55
N ALA A 112 -20.22 -0.69 8.63
CA ALA A 112 -20.84 0.61 8.82
C ALA A 112 -22.15 0.46 9.60
N GLU A 113 -22.36 1.25 10.65
CA GLU A 113 -23.56 1.16 11.49
C GLU A 113 -24.81 1.72 10.79
N ASP A 114 -24.63 2.78 10.02
CA ASP A 114 -25.65 3.58 9.32
C ASP A 114 -25.97 3.11 7.90
N GLU A 115 -25.07 2.37 7.24
CA GLU A 115 -25.32 1.79 5.91
C GLU A 115 -26.00 0.42 5.99
N PRO A 116 -26.88 0.02 5.06
CA PRO A 116 -27.59 -1.25 5.14
C PRO A 116 -26.76 -2.48 4.75
N GLY A 117 -25.59 -2.29 4.12
CA GLY A 117 -24.79 -3.36 3.54
C GLY A 117 -24.03 -4.22 4.56
N HIS A 118 -23.97 -5.53 4.33
CA HIS A 118 -23.20 -6.48 5.15
C HIS A 118 -22.57 -7.57 4.28
N TYR A 119 -21.58 -8.26 4.84
CA TYR A 119 -20.84 -9.33 4.20
C TYR A 119 -21.16 -10.67 4.84
N GLU A 120 -21.10 -11.70 4.01
CA GLU A 120 -21.16 -13.10 4.39
C GLU A 120 -19.99 -13.82 3.73
N PHE A 121 -19.17 -14.46 4.56
CA PHE A 121 -18.08 -15.33 4.15
C PHE A 121 -18.34 -16.71 4.72
N GLN A 122 -18.10 -17.76 3.95
CA GLN A 122 -18.26 -19.13 4.41
C GLN A 122 -17.09 -19.98 3.95
N VAL A 123 -16.75 -20.99 4.76
CA VAL A 123 -15.84 -22.06 4.37
C VAL A 123 -16.43 -23.38 4.86
N ASN A 124 -16.73 -24.31 3.95
CA ASN A 124 -17.19 -25.64 4.35
C ASN A 124 -16.02 -26.58 4.69
N ALA A 125 -16.31 -27.75 5.27
CA ALA A 125 -15.28 -28.73 5.63
C ALA A 125 -14.50 -29.30 4.42
N ALA A 126 -14.98 -29.11 3.19
CA ALA A 126 -14.25 -29.43 1.97
C ALA A 126 -13.25 -28.35 1.54
N GLY A 127 -13.23 -27.19 2.22
CA GLY A 127 -12.43 -26.02 1.87
C GLY A 127 -13.04 -25.15 0.78
N THR A 128 -14.32 -25.38 0.43
CA THR A 128 -15.06 -24.57 -0.53
C THR A 128 -15.52 -23.28 0.13
N MET A 129 -15.39 -22.17 -0.60
CA MET A 129 -15.66 -20.83 -0.12
C MET A 129 -16.92 -20.25 -0.77
N LEU A 130 -17.64 -19.44 0.01
CA LEU A 130 -18.62 -18.48 -0.47
C LEU A 130 -18.23 -17.12 0.09
N ASP A 131 -18.21 -16.10 -0.75
CA ASP A 131 -18.02 -14.72 -0.33
C ASP A 131 -19.01 -13.81 -1.03
N MET A 132 -19.68 -12.97 -0.24
CA MET A 132 -20.82 -12.22 -0.75
C MET A 132 -20.99 -10.91 0.01
N PHE A 133 -21.26 -9.85 -0.74
CA PHE A 133 -21.79 -8.61 -0.20
C PHE A 133 -23.29 -8.52 -0.46
N LEU A 134 -24.05 -8.22 0.58
CA LEU A 134 -25.49 -8.02 0.57
C LEU A 134 -25.77 -6.53 0.79
N PRO A 135 -26.08 -5.74 -0.25
CA PRO A 135 -26.28 -4.30 -0.12
C PRO A 135 -27.43 -3.91 0.81
N ARG A 136 -28.46 -4.76 0.89
CA ARG A 136 -29.63 -4.56 1.76
C ARG A 136 -30.31 -5.89 2.06
N ARG A 137 -30.75 -6.08 3.31
CA ARG A 137 -31.56 -7.25 3.70
C ARG A 137 -32.88 -7.29 2.93
N GLY A 138 -33.24 -8.47 2.42
CA GLY A 138 -34.48 -8.71 1.66
C GLY A 138 -34.38 -8.43 0.16
N ASP A 139 -33.23 -7.98 -0.34
CA ASP A 139 -33.04 -7.58 -1.74
C ASP A 139 -32.59 -8.74 -2.66
N GLY A 140 -33.14 -9.95 -2.46
CA GLY A 140 -32.84 -11.14 -3.27
C GLY A 140 -31.83 -12.13 -2.67
N GLY A 141 -30.97 -11.68 -1.73
CA GLY A 141 -30.08 -12.55 -0.97
C GLY A 141 -29.11 -13.36 -1.85
N TYR A 142 -28.80 -14.59 -1.43
CA TYR A 142 -27.89 -15.51 -2.10
C TYR A 142 -28.14 -15.63 -3.61
N GLU A 143 -29.39 -15.82 -4.05
CA GLU A 143 -29.69 -16.04 -5.48
C GLU A 143 -29.23 -14.89 -6.37
N ARG A 144 -29.23 -13.68 -5.83
CA ARG A 144 -28.87 -12.47 -6.57
C ARG A 144 -27.39 -12.13 -6.45
N TYR A 145 -26.81 -12.34 -5.27
CA TYR A 145 -25.54 -11.72 -4.92
C TYR A 145 -24.35 -12.68 -4.81
N ARG A 146 -24.57 -14.00 -4.87
CA ARG A 146 -23.50 -15.02 -4.74
C ARG A 146 -22.35 -14.89 -5.75
N SER A 147 -22.54 -14.16 -6.84
CA SER A 147 -21.49 -13.95 -7.86
C SER A 147 -21.37 -12.47 -8.22
N ASP A 148 -21.84 -11.58 -7.34
CA ASP A 148 -21.83 -10.13 -7.55
C ASP A 148 -20.58 -9.47 -6.97
N GLY A 149 -19.47 -9.62 -7.68
CA GLY A 149 -18.18 -9.05 -7.32
C GLY A 149 -17.03 -10.02 -7.45
N GLU A 150 -15.83 -9.50 -7.29
CA GLU A 150 -14.62 -10.29 -7.12
C GLU A 150 -14.15 -10.13 -5.68
N PHE A 151 -14.00 -11.25 -4.99
CA PHE A 151 -13.44 -11.36 -3.65
C PHE A 151 -12.17 -12.19 -3.71
N HIS A 152 -11.36 -12.09 -2.66
CA HIS A 152 -10.01 -12.63 -2.63
C HIS A 152 -9.71 -13.28 -1.28
N MET A 153 -10.74 -13.77 -0.60
CA MET A 153 -10.60 -14.58 0.61
C MET A 153 -9.76 -15.82 0.30
N GLU A 154 -8.88 -16.18 1.23
CA GLU A 154 -8.12 -17.43 1.18
C GLU A 154 -8.35 -18.20 2.48
N ALA A 155 -8.58 -19.51 2.37
CA ALA A 155 -8.72 -20.39 3.53
C ALA A 155 -8.09 -21.77 3.30
N LYS A 156 -7.69 -22.42 4.39
CA LYS A 156 -7.32 -23.83 4.45
C LYS A 156 -8.15 -24.54 5.50
N VAL A 157 -8.36 -25.83 5.27
CA VAL A 157 -9.09 -26.72 6.18
C VAL A 157 -8.22 -27.92 6.53
N ALA A 158 -8.17 -28.27 7.81
CA ALA A 158 -7.57 -29.49 8.32
C ALA A 158 -8.62 -30.35 9.02
N LEU A 159 -8.78 -31.59 8.57
CA LEU A 159 -9.74 -32.53 9.14
C LEU A 159 -9.08 -33.39 10.22
N ARG A 160 -9.79 -33.60 11.32
CA ARG A 160 -9.47 -34.61 12.34
C ARG A 160 -10.50 -35.74 12.24
N GLY A 161 -10.52 -36.37 11.08
CA GLY A 161 -11.59 -37.29 10.67
C GLY A 161 -11.50 -37.61 9.18
N THR A 162 -12.57 -38.18 8.61
CA THR A 162 -12.66 -38.45 7.17
C THR A 162 -13.90 -37.81 6.53
N LEU A 163 -13.67 -37.03 5.49
CA LEU A 163 -14.73 -36.28 4.81
C LEU A 163 -15.73 -37.22 4.13
N ASN A 164 -17.03 -37.00 4.38
CA ASN A 164 -18.17 -37.70 3.78
C ASN A 164 -18.21 -39.21 4.08
N ARG A 165 -17.71 -39.64 5.24
CA ARG A 165 -17.80 -41.02 5.70
C ARG A 165 -18.64 -41.08 6.97
N ARG A 166 -19.95 -41.15 6.79
CA ARG A 166 -20.95 -41.12 7.88
C ARG A 166 -20.84 -42.21 8.97
N GLN A 167 -19.91 -43.16 8.87
CA GLN A 167 -19.85 -44.35 9.74
C GLN A 167 -18.53 -44.53 10.48
N ASP A 168 -17.55 -43.62 10.33
CA ASP A 168 -16.37 -43.59 11.17
C ASP A 168 -16.42 -42.42 12.18
N PRO A 169 -15.74 -42.55 13.33
CA PRO A 169 -15.76 -41.51 14.35
C PRO A 169 -14.81 -40.37 13.97
N ASP A 170 -15.39 -39.21 13.66
CA ASP A 170 -14.62 -37.97 13.51
C ASP A 170 -14.45 -37.23 14.85
N ARG A 171 -13.49 -36.30 14.88
CA ARG A 171 -13.22 -35.46 16.06
C ARG A 171 -13.41 -33.97 15.78
N GLY A 172 -13.61 -33.58 14.53
CA GLY A 172 -13.78 -32.20 14.13
C GLY A 172 -12.84 -31.75 13.03
N TRP A 173 -12.86 -30.45 12.79
CA TRP A 173 -12.06 -29.82 11.75
C TRP A 173 -11.62 -28.42 12.17
N VAL A 174 -10.63 -27.90 11.47
CA VAL A 174 -10.08 -26.57 11.67
C VAL A 174 -10.16 -25.84 10.35
N VAL A 175 -10.60 -24.58 10.38
CA VAL A 175 -10.45 -23.65 9.26
C VAL A 175 -9.61 -22.47 9.70
N GLU A 176 -8.67 -22.09 8.84
CA GLU A 176 -7.86 -20.89 9.01
C GLU A 176 -7.86 -20.12 7.70
N GLY A 177 -8.00 -18.80 7.76
CA GLY A 177 -8.08 -17.99 6.57
C GLY A 177 -7.81 -16.51 6.79
N ARG A 178 -7.77 -15.79 5.67
CA ARG A 178 -7.58 -14.35 5.60
C ARG A 178 -8.50 -13.73 4.57
N ILE A 179 -8.96 -12.51 4.84
CA ILE A 179 -9.78 -11.70 3.95
C ILE A 179 -9.07 -10.36 3.79
N PRO A 180 -8.60 -10.00 2.58
CA PRO A 180 -7.89 -8.75 2.39
C PRO A 180 -8.83 -7.55 2.47
N TRP A 181 -8.36 -6.41 2.97
CA TRP A 181 -9.21 -5.22 3.16
C TRP A 181 -9.86 -4.69 1.89
N ARG A 182 -9.30 -5.02 0.72
CA ARG A 182 -9.91 -4.71 -0.59
C ARG A 182 -11.31 -5.30 -0.76
N ASP A 183 -11.59 -6.42 -0.09
CA ASP A 183 -12.89 -7.10 -0.13
C ASP A 183 -13.96 -6.37 0.71
N PHE A 184 -13.55 -5.43 1.57
CA PHE A 184 -14.45 -4.62 2.40
C PHE A 184 -14.66 -3.19 1.86
N LEU A 185 -14.14 -2.86 0.67
CA LEU A 185 -14.17 -1.48 0.13
C LEU A 185 -15.57 -0.90 -0.04
N ARG A 186 -16.59 -1.74 -0.26
CA ARG A 186 -17.99 -1.29 -0.42
C ARG A 186 -18.57 -0.67 0.86
N THR A 187 -17.89 -0.81 1.99
CA THR A 187 -18.29 -0.25 3.30
C THR A 187 -17.13 0.45 4.01
N GLY A 188 -16.14 0.98 3.25
CA GLY A 188 -15.03 1.76 3.80
C GLY A 188 -13.69 1.04 3.90
N GLY A 189 -13.64 -0.29 3.71
CA GLY A 189 -12.38 -1.04 3.69
C GLY A 189 -11.83 -1.35 5.10
N ARG A 190 -10.53 -1.10 5.29
CA ARG A 190 -9.81 -1.43 6.53
C ARG A 190 -10.37 -0.62 7.71
N PRO A 191 -10.62 -1.24 8.89
CA PRO A 191 -11.08 -0.53 10.07
C PRO A 191 -9.97 0.32 10.69
N GLU A 192 -10.38 1.37 11.38
CA GLU A 192 -9.53 2.17 12.24
C GLU A 192 -9.40 1.59 13.65
N THR A 193 -8.39 2.04 14.39
CA THR A 193 -8.19 1.58 15.77
C THR A 193 -9.37 2.02 16.65
N ASN A 194 -9.90 1.06 17.42
CA ASN A 194 -11.12 1.14 18.22
C ASN A 194 -12.44 1.24 17.43
N GLU A 195 -12.39 1.13 16.11
CA GLU A 195 -13.61 1.00 15.31
C GLU A 195 -14.39 -0.25 15.73
N ARG A 196 -15.72 -0.16 15.60
CA ARG A 196 -16.65 -1.20 16.05
C ARG A 196 -17.51 -1.65 14.89
N TRP A 197 -17.45 -2.93 14.58
CA TRP A 197 -18.35 -3.58 13.64
C TRP A 197 -19.39 -4.41 14.37
N LYS A 198 -20.53 -4.63 13.75
CA LYS A 198 -21.44 -5.71 14.15
C LYS A 198 -21.00 -7.00 13.46
N PHE A 199 -20.97 -8.11 14.17
CA PHE A 199 -20.59 -9.40 13.59
C PHE A 199 -21.32 -10.59 14.22
N ALA A 200 -21.33 -11.69 13.49
CA ALA A 200 -21.70 -13.01 13.99
C ALA A 200 -20.79 -14.07 13.37
N LEU A 201 -20.40 -15.06 14.17
CA LEU A 201 -19.79 -16.29 13.67
C LEU A 201 -20.80 -17.40 13.82
N ARG A 202 -20.81 -18.35 12.89
CA ARG A 202 -21.73 -19.48 12.89
C ARG A 202 -20.99 -20.77 12.55
N HIS A 203 -21.39 -21.84 13.23
CA HIS A 203 -21.02 -23.21 12.89
C HIS A 203 -22.29 -24.00 12.59
N HIS A 204 -22.36 -24.59 11.40
CA HIS A 204 -23.43 -25.49 10.99
C HIS A 204 -22.92 -26.93 11.04
N ASP A 205 -23.51 -27.76 11.91
CA ASP A 205 -23.06 -29.12 12.22
C ASP A 205 -24.12 -30.15 11.77
N TYR A 206 -23.78 -31.00 10.81
CA TYR A 206 -24.61 -32.02 10.16
C TYR A 206 -24.34 -33.41 10.75
N ARG A 207 -25.02 -33.70 11.85
CA ARG A 207 -24.84 -34.97 12.55
C ARG A 207 -25.73 -36.08 12.00
N ILE A 208 -25.22 -37.31 11.96
CA ILE A 208 -26.00 -38.50 11.57
C ILE A 208 -27.23 -38.75 12.44
N ASP A 209 -27.22 -38.32 13.70
CA ASP A 209 -28.29 -38.59 14.65
C ASP A 209 -29.41 -37.54 14.63
N THR A 210 -29.27 -36.47 13.84
CA THR A 210 -30.28 -35.42 13.70
C THR A 210 -30.73 -35.22 12.25
N PRO A 211 -32.04 -35.08 11.98
CA PRO A 211 -32.55 -34.90 10.62
C PRO A 211 -32.33 -33.49 10.05
N GLN A 212 -31.87 -32.56 10.89
CA GLN A 212 -31.56 -31.18 10.52
C GLN A 212 -30.20 -30.82 11.10
N PRO A 213 -29.42 -29.98 10.42
CA PRO A 213 -28.17 -29.48 10.97
C PRO A 213 -28.42 -28.58 12.18
N GLU A 214 -27.49 -28.57 13.12
CA GLU A 214 -27.51 -27.67 14.27
C GLU A 214 -26.78 -26.36 13.90
N PRO A 215 -27.46 -25.20 13.85
CA PRO A 215 -26.81 -23.93 13.58
C PRO A 215 -26.47 -23.20 14.88
N SER A 216 -25.22 -23.30 15.34
CA SER A 216 -24.76 -22.57 16.52
C SER A 216 -24.09 -21.23 16.14
N THR A 217 -24.13 -20.24 17.03
CA THR A 217 -23.56 -18.90 16.75
C THR A 217 -22.98 -18.22 17.99
N SER A 218 -22.02 -17.32 17.77
CA SER A 218 -21.47 -16.42 18.79
C SER A 218 -22.36 -15.21 19.12
N ALA A 219 -23.32 -14.87 18.26
CA ALA A 219 -24.18 -13.70 18.41
C ALA A 219 -25.47 -14.01 19.20
N PRO A 220 -26.00 -13.09 20.02
CA PRO A 220 -27.20 -13.29 20.82
C PRO A 220 -28.51 -13.16 19.99
N LEU A 221 -28.64 -13.95 18.91
CA LEU A 221 -29.78 -13.89 18.00
C LEU A 221 -31.11 -14.20 18.71
N THR A 222 -32.09 -13.30 18.61
CA THR A 222 -33.42 -13.45 19.22
C THR A 222 -34.35 -14.36 18.43
N VAL A 223 -34.06 -14.55 17.15
CA VAL A 223 -34.78 -15.42 16.21
C VAL A 223 -33.76 -16.22 15.38
N PRO A 224 -34.12 -17.39 14.80
CA PRO A 224 -33.23 -18.18 13.95
C PRO A 224 -33.03 -17.54 12.57
N SER A 225 -32.49 -16.32 12.53
CA SER A 225 -32.20 -15.57 11.30
C SER A 225 -30.81 -14.93 11.37
N PHE A 226 -29.85 -15.52 10.64
CA PHE A 226 -28.45 -15.09 10.65
C PHE A 226 -28.20 -13.79 9.89
N HIS A 227 -29.17 -13.29 9.10
CA HIS A 227 -29.09 -11.98 8.46
C HIS A 227 -29.75 -10.85 9.29
N ARG A 228 -30.13 -11.13 10.55
CA ARG A 228 -30.63 -10.14 11.49
C ARG A 228 -29.48 -9.47 12.22
N TYR A 229 -28.79 -8.56 11.53
CA TYR A 229 -27.64 -7.84 12.07
C TYR A 229 -27.97 -6.93 13.27
N GLU A 230 -29.24 -6.68 13.59
CA GLU A 230 -29.66 -5.99 14.81
C GLU A 230 -29.26 -6.76 16.07
N ASP A 231 -29.20 -8.10 15.99
CA ASP A 231 -28.90 -8.97 17.12
C ASP A 231 -27.40 -9.40 17.14
N TYR A 232 -26.59 -8.88 16.21
CA TYR A 232 -25.17 -9.21 16.13
C TYR A 232 -24.40 -8.72 17.37
N ALA A 233 -23.32 -9.44 17.68
CA ALA A 233 -22.35 -9.01 18.67
C ALA A 233 -21.53 -7.82 18.14
N THR A 234 -20.80 -7.14 19.02
CA THR A 234 -19.88 -6.06 18.64
C THR A 234 -18.46 -6.60 18.55
N LEU A 235 -17.76 -6.29 17.45
CA LEU A 235 -16.34 -6.55 17.26
C LEU A 235 -15.59 -5.22 17.29
N ARG A 236 -14.69 -5.04 18.26
CA ARG A 236 -13.82 -3.87 18.35
C ARG A 236 -12.43 -4.19 17.79
N PHE A 237 -11.94 -3.37 16.88
CA PHE A 237 -10.59 -3.49 16.32
C PHE A 237 -9.57 -2.85 17.26
N VAL A 238 -8.85 -3.69 18.01
CA VAL A 238 -7.78 -3.23 18.89
C VAL A 238 -6.52 -3.07 18.05
N GLY A 239 -6.07 -1.83 17.86
CA GLY A 239 -4.85 -1.50 17.13
C GLY A 239 -3.58 -1.92 17.87
N PRO A 240 -2.40 -1.69 17.28
CA PRO A 240 -1.14 -1.95 17.96
C PRO A 240 -1.08 -1.13 19.26
N ASP A 241 -0.87 -1.79 20.40
CA ASP A 241 -0.68 -1.10 21.68
C ASP A 241 0.63 -0.31 21.60
N GLU A 242 0.61 0.97 21.99
CA GLU A 242 1.82 1.80 22.12
C GLU A 242 2.87 1.14 23.03
N ARG A 243 2.45 0.25 23.94
CA ARG A 243 3.32 -0.55 24.82
C ARG A 243 3.77 -1.88 24.23
N THR A 244 3.13 -2.38 23.18
CA THR A 244 3.54 -3.60 22.44
C THR A 244 4.29 -3.28 21.15
N ALA A 245 4.67 -2.03 20.92
CA ALA A 245 5.74 -1.65 20.00
C ALA A 245 7.08 -2.25 20.47
N ARG A 246 7.19 -3.59 20.49
CA ARG A 246 8.46 -4.28 20.59
C ARG A 246 9.18 -4.08 19.26
N PRO A 247 10.46 -3.67 19.28
CA PRO A 247 11.24 -3.55 18.06
C PRO A 247 11.43 -4.96 17.47
N PHE A 248 10.69 -5.26 16.40
CA PHE A 248 11.01 -6.19 15.32
C PHE A 248 11.88 -7.44 15.60
N GLY A 249 11.28 -8.62 15.40
CA GLY A 249 11.74 -9.61 14.41
C GLY A 249 12.86 -10.60 14.77
N ILE A 250 12.45 -11.86 15.01
CA ILE A 250 13.18 -13.15 15.10
C ILE A 250 14.22 -13.36 16.22
N ASP A 251 13.98 -14.39 17.06
CA ASP A 251 14.89 -14.87 18.12
C ASP A 251 16.26 -15.33 17.57
N ARG A 252 16.30 -15.72 16.29
CA ARG A 252 17.52 -16.12 15.57
C ARG A 252 17.34 -15.91 14.07
N ARG A 253 18.36 -15.34 13.41
CA ARG A 253 18.41 -15.20 11.95
C ARG A 253 18.63 -16.56 11.28
N ILE A 254 17.67 -16.99 10.47
CA ILE A 254 17.88 -18.10 9.52
C ILE A 254 18.48 -17.49 8.23
N PRO A 255 19.69 -17.91 7.80
CA PRO A 255 20.28 -17.38 6.58
C PRO A 255 19.47 -17.81 5.36
N LEU A 256 19.02 -16.85 4.55
CA LEU A 256 18.37 -17.10 3.27
C LEU A 256 19.43 -17.44 2.21
N THR A 257 19.88 -18.69 2.17
CA THR A 257 20.94 -19.17 1.27
C THR A 257 20.48 -19.46 -0.15
N THR A 258 19.16 -19.44 -0.38
CA THR A 258 18.52 -19.77 -1.67
C THR A 258 17.93 -18.54 -2.37
N SER A 259 18.08 -17.34 -1.79
CA SER A 259 17.59 -16.12 -2.42
C SER A 259 18.29 -15.87 -3.75
N ARG A 260 17.50 -15.66 -4.80
CA ARG A 260 17.96 -14.98 -6.02
C ARG A 260 17.61 -13.50 -6.03
N VAL A 261 16.87 -13.04 -5.02
CA VAL A 261 16.56 -11.63 -4.79
C VAL A 261 17.81 -10.96 -4.23
N ILE A 262 18.33 -10.00 -4.97
CA ILE A 262 19.38 -9.08 -4.53
C ILE A 262 18.66 -7.89 -3.88
N GLY A 263 18.66 -7.84 -2.55
CA GLY A 263 18.01 -6.78 -1.76
C GLY A 263 18.33 -6.90 -0.25
N SER A 264 18.13 -5.80 0.48
CA SER A 264 18.72 -5.47 1.79
C SER A 264 18.45 -6.46 2.96
N PRO A 265 19.23 -6.47 4.08
CA PRO A 265 20.12 -5.41 4.55
C PRO A 265 21.33 -5.34 3.64
N ASP A 266 21.47 -4.21 2.95
CA ASP A 266 22.61 -4.02 2.08
C ASP A 266 23.88 -4.15 2.95
N PRO A 267 24.96 -4.76 2.45
CA PRO A 267 26.26 -4.45 3.02
C PRO A 267 26.37 -2.92 3.11
N PRO A 268 27.07 -2.37 4.13
CA PRO A 268 27.26 -0.92 4.21
C PRO A 268 27.61 -0.42 2.82
N LEU A 269 26.84 0.57 2.33
CA LEU A 269 26.95 1.04 0.95
C LEU A 269 28.45 1.10 0.60
N PRO A 270 28.88 0.55 -0.54
CA PRO A 270 30.30 0.44 -0.88
C PRO A 270 31.01 1.80 -0.88
N TYR A 271 30.22 2.88 -0.86
CA TYR A 271 30.63 4.26 -0.77
C TYR A 271 30.14 4.89 0.53
N ARG A 272 31.03 5.64 1.18
CA ARG A 272 30.68 6.53 2.30
C ARG A 272 30.61 7.97 1.80
N VAL A 273 29.61 8.72 2.25
CA VAL A 273 29.56 10.17 2.02
C VAL A 273 30.71 10.82 2.79
N ARG A 274 31.54 11.59 2.09
CA ARG A 274 32.61 12.39 2.66
C ARG A 274 32.38 13.84 2.30
N ARG A 275 32.54 14.76 3.27
CA ARG A 275 32.58 16.19 2.98
C ARG A 275 33.84 16.49 2.16
N VAL A 276 33.66 16.84 0.89
CA VAL A 276 34.77 17.09 -0.05
C VAL A 276 35.23 18.56 -0.06
N TYR A 277 34.36 19.51 0.30
CA TYR A 277 34.71 20.94 0.44
C TYR A 277 34.44 21.41 1.88
N PRO A 278 35.34 21.16 2.84
CA PRO A 278 35.16 21.52 4.24
C PRO A 278 35.13 23.03 4.49
N LYS A 279 35.86 23.82 3.71
CA LYS A 279 36.01 25.27 3.91
C LYS A 279 34.96 26.10 3.17
N LEU A 280 34.43 25.59 2.06
CA LEU A 280 33.37 26.24 1.30
C LEU A 280 32.01 26.10 1.99
N LYS A 281 31.30 27.23 2.13
CA LYS A 281 29.93 27.27 2.65
C LYS A 281 28.96 27.57 1.51
N LEU A 282 28.09 26.61 1.21
CA LEU A 282 27.02 26.73 0.23
C LEU A 282 25.69 26.60 0.96
N THR A 283 24.79 27.56 0.77
CA THR A 283 23.45 27.55 1.35
C THR A 283 22.44 27.24 0.26
N ASN A 284 21.58 26.24 0.49
CA ASN A 284 20.57 25.75 -0.45
C ASN A 284 21.13 25.44 -1.86
N PRO A 285 22.17 24.59 -1.98
CA PRO A 285 22.62 24.12 -3.29
C PRO A 285 21.57 23.22 -3.94
N VAL A 286 21.33 23.41 -5.23
CA VAL A 286 20.32 22.64 -6.00
C VAL A 286 20.97 21.62 -6.92
N THR A 287 21.93 22.05 -7.73
CA THR A 287 22.69 21.21 -8.66
C THR A 287 24.16 21.62 -8.64
N VAL A 288 25.04 20.67 -8.95
CA VAL A 288 26.47 20.90 -9.18
C VAL A 288 26.89 20.21 -10.47
N VAL A 289 27.56 20.96 -11.35
CA VAL A 289 28.01 20.45 -12.66
C VAL A 289 29.45 20.84 -12.90
N ARG A 290 30.21 19.97 -13.56
CA ARG A 290 31.60 20.26 -13.95
C ARG A 290 31.61 21.10 -15.22
N GLU A 291 32.39 22.18 -15.21
CA GLU A 291 32.69 22.95 -16.41
C GLU A 291 33.57 22.09 -17.35
N PRO A 292 33.13 21.82 -18.60
CA PRO A 292 33.87 20.98 -19.52
C PRO A 292 35.31 21.47 -19.72
N GLY A 293 36.26 20.53 -19.75
CA GLY A 293 37.67 20.84 -19.98
C GLY A 293 38.38 21.59 -18.84
N SER A 294 37.77 21.74 -17.65
CA SER A 294 38.38 22.45 -16.53
C SER A 294 38.30 21.72 -15.19
N ASP A 295 39.02 22.26 -14.21
CA ASP A 295 38.98 21.87 -12.80
C ASP A 295 37.92 22.65 -12.01
N ARG A 296 36.90 23.20 -12.69
CA ARG A 296 35.89 24.06 -12.05
C ARG A 296 34.53 23.41 -12.02
N LEU A 297 33.78 23.73 -10.98
CA LEU A 297 32.39 23.34 -10.78
C LEU A 297 31.51 24.58 -10.80
N LEU A 298 30.34 24.46 -11.40
CA LEU A 298 29.25 25.40 -11.25
C LEU A 298 28.21 24.85 -10.29
N VAL A 299 27.64 25.72 -9.47
CA VAL A 299 26.57 25.36 -8.52
C VAL A 299 25.44 26.39 -8.59
N ILE A 300 24.20 25.91 -8.59
CA ILE A 300 23.02 26.78 -8.38
C ILE A 300 22.76 26.87 -6.88
N LEU A 301 22.69 28.10 -6.36
CA LEU A 301 22.17 28.38 -5.02
C LEU A 301 20.84 29.12 -5.12
N GLN A 302 19.84 28.65 -4.39
CA GLN A 302 18.59 29.39 -4.21
C GLN A 302 18.62 30.19 -2.90
N GLN A 303 18.11 31.42 -2.91
CA GLN A 303 18.01 32.22 -1.67
C GLN A 303 17.13 31.53 -0.62
N ALA A 304 16.02 30.95 -1.07
CA ALA A 304 15.12 30.07 -0.33
C ALA A 304 14.47 29.11 -1.34
N ALA A 305 13.82 28.04 -0.88
CA ALA A 305 13.11 27.12 -1.77
C ALA A 305 12.16 27.88 -2.71
N GLY A 306 12.39 27.80 -4.02
CA GLY A 306 11.61 28.51 -5.04
C GLY A 306 11.86 30.03 -5.15
N GLY A 307 12.91 30.54 -4.50
CA GLY A 307 13.33 31.95 -4.54
C GLY A 307 14.36 32.26 -5.63
N ALA A 308 14.91 33.48 -5.60
CA ALA A 308 15.88 33.94 -6.60
C ALA A 308 17.17 33.12 -6.53
N SER A 309 17.86 32.97 -7.66
CA SER A 309 18.97 32.04 -7.78
C SER A 309 20.27 32.72 -8.21
N ARG A 310 21.39 32.16 -7.75
CA ARG A 310 22.74 32.53 -8.18
C ARG A 310 23.45 31.31 -8.72
N ILE A 311 24.15 31.48 -9.85
CA ILE A 311 25.05 30.50 -10.42
C ILE A 311 26.45 30.90 -9.99
N LEU A 312 27.07 30.06 -9.18
CA LEU A 312 28.44 30.26 -8.70
C LEU A 312 29.41 29.33 -9.41
N ARG A 313 30.68 29.72 -9.48
CA ARG A 313 31.80 28.89 -9.94
C ARG A 313 32.89 28.82 -8.89
N PHE A 314 33.46 27.64 -8.69
CA PHE A 314 34.58 27.41 -7.79
C PHE A 314 35.47 26.27 -8.30
N ARG A 315 36.70 26.17 -7.79
CA ARG A 315 37.60 25.07 -8.16
C ARG A 315 37.20 23.78 -7.44
N ASP A 316 37.33 22.67 -8.14
CA ASP A 316 37.27 21.31 -7.62
C ASP A 316 38.53 20.99 -6.81
N ASP A 317 38.64 21.66 -5.67
CA ASP A 317 39.79 21.60 -4.77
C ASP A 317 39.26 21.47 -3.33
N PRO A 318 39.68 20.45 -2.55
CA PRO A 318 39.29 20.31 -1.15
C PRO A 318 39.60 21.54 -0.26
N ASP A 319 40.58 22.34 -0.63
CA ASP A 319 40.97 23.55 0.11
C ASP A 319 40.22 24.81 -0.31
N VAL A 320 39.29 24.72 -1.28
CA VAL A 320 38.48 25.84 -1.75
C VAL A 320 37.62 26.44 -0.61
N ASP A 321 37.69 27.75 -0.45
CA ASP A 321 36.98 28.51 0.59
C ASP A 321 36.03 29.59 0.05
N SER A 322 36.06 29.80 -1.26
CA SER A 322 35.33 30.87 -1.95
C SER A 322 34.81 30.43 -3.31
N ALA A 323 33.75 31.09 -3.77
CA ALA A 323 33.14 30.87 -5.08
C ALA A 323 32.79 32.23 -5.69
N GLU A 324 33.02 32.40 -6.99
CA GLU A 324 32.64 33.60 -7.72
C GLU A 324 31.20 33.49 -8.23
N THR A 325 30.48 34.62 -8.29
CA THR A 325 29.13 34.65 -8.89
C THR A 325 29.25 34.90 -10.39
N LEU A 326 28.79 33.96 -11.21
CA LEU A 326 28.75 34.11 -12.67
C LEU A 326 27.47 34.80 -13.15
N LEU A 327 26.34 34.49 -12.53
CA LEU A 327 25.03 34.99 -12.94
C LEU A 327 24.08 35.02 -11.74
N SER A 328 23.29 36.08 -11.63
CA SER A 328 22.17 36.19 -10.70
C SER A 328 20.88 36.32 -11.49
N VAL A 329 19.85 35.55 -11.13
CA VAL A 329 18.54 35.57 -11.81
C VAL A 329 17.42 35.74 -10.80
N ASP A 330 16.44 36.58 -11.14
CA ASP A 330 15.23 36.82 -10.34
C ASP A 330 14.17 35.73 -10.57
N ARG A 331 14.58 34.47 -10.38
CA ARG A 331 13.76 33.26 -10.58
C ARG A 331 14.39 32.06 -9.89
N ALA A 332 13.56 31.06 -9.62
CA ALA A 332 14.03 29.77 -9.14
C ALA A 332 14.71 29.02 -10.29
N ALA A 333 15.95 28.59 -10.11
CA ALA A 333 16.67 27.76 -11.06
C ALA A 333 16.85 26.35 -10.47
N TYR A 334 16.71 25.34 -11.33
CA TYR A 334 16.66 23.94 -10.92
C TYR A 334 17.84 23.14 -11.44
N ASP A 335 18.26 23.37 -12.68
CA ASP A 335 19.33 22.59 -13.28
C ASP A 335 20.11 23.36 -14.35
N ILE A 336 21.35 22.93 -14.61
CA ILE A 336 22.24 23.49 -15.64
C ILE A 336 22.83 22.34 -16.45
N THR A 337 22.94 22.53 -17.76
CA THR A 337 23.75 21.63 -18.58
C THR A 337 24.56 22.41 -19.61
N PHE A 338 25.75 21.91 -19.93
CA PHE A 338 26.62 22.49 -20.95
C PHE A 338 26.30 21.88 -22.31
N HIS A 339 26.41 22.68 -23.36
CA HIS A 339 26.35 22.15 -24.72
C HIS A 339 27.47 21.13 -24.95
N PRO A 340 27.26 20.04 -25.72
CA PRO A 340 28.33 19.08 -26.03
C PRO A 340 29.54 19.76 -26.70
N SER A 341 29.28 20.74 -27.56
CA SER A 341 30.29 21.61 -28.20
C SER A 341 30.65 22.87 -27.40
N PHE A 342 30.56 22.85 -26.05
CA PHE A 342 30.85 24.01 -25.20
C PHE A 342 32.22 24.64 -25.49
N ASP A 343 33.23 23.84 -25.81
CA ASP A 343 34.57 24.32 -26.17
C ASP A 343 34.61 25.10 -27.49
N GLY A 344 33.62 24.93 -28.36
CA GLY A 344 33.45 25.74 -29.55
C GLY A 344 32.58 26.97 -29.31
N ASN A 345 31.42 26.77 -28.68
CA ASN A 345 30.34 27.77 -28.68
C ASN A 345 30.14 28.52 -27.35
N GLY A 346 30.65 27.99 -26.22
CA GLY A 346 30.44 28.57 -24.90
C GLY A 346 29.00 28.49 -24.39
N TYR A 347 28.15 27.67 -24.98
CA TYR A 347 26.74 27.60 -24.63
C TYR A 347 26.47 26.71 -23.42
N LEU A 348 25.63 27.21 -22.51
CA LEU A 348 25.02 26.45 -21.44
C LEU A 348 23.55 26.77 -21.32
N TYR A 349 22.81 25.86 -20.72
CA TYR A 349 21.36 25.93 -20.61
C TYR A 349 20.98 25.93 -19.13
N LEU A 350 20.01 26.77 -18.78
CA LEU A 350 19.48 26.94 -17.44
C LEU A 350 17.99 26.61 -17.46
N SER A 351 17.61 25.67 -16.60
CA SER A 351 16.21 25.37 -16.28
C SER A 351 15.76 26.23 -15.11
N SER A 352 14.69 27.02 -15.30
CA SER A 352 14.21 27.94 -14.27
C SER A 352 12.71 28.23 -14.37
N LYS A 353 12.09 28.59 -13.24
CA LYS A 353 10.71 29.09 -13.15
C LYS A 353 10.65 30.55 -12.72
N GLY A 354 10.06 31.40 -13.55
CA GLY A 354 9.83 32.79 -13.21
C GLY A 354 9.55 33.70 -14.41
N PRO A 355 9.76 35.03 -14.27
CA PRO A 355 10.37 35.73 -13.12
C PRO A 355 9.54 35.64 -11.83
N LEU A 356 10.15 35.92 -10.67
CA LEU A 356 9.44 35.94 -9.38
C LEU A 356 8.36 37.02 -9.31
N SER A 357 8.53 38.11 -10.06
CA SER A 357 7.55 39.19 -10.16
C SER A 357 6.26 38.79 -10.88
N ALA A 358 6.24 37.67 -11.62
CA ALA A 358 5.03 37.20 -12.28
C ALA A 358 4.02 36.65 -11.26
N GLU A 359 2.76 37.08 -11.41
CA GLU A 359 1.62 36.61 -10.62
C GLU A 359 1.39 35.10 -10.78
N ARG A 360 0.74 34.50 -9.78
CA ARG A 360 0.26 33.10 -9.83
C ARG A 360 -1.27 33.10 -10.01
N PRO A 361 -1.82 32.30 -10.93
CA PRO A 361 -1.14 31.44 -11.91
C PRO A 361 -0.58 32.29 -13.07
N GLY A 362 0.63 31.99 -13.53
CA GLY A 362 1.25 32.79 -14.61
C GLY A 362 2.76 32.63 -14.78
N ARG A 363 3.44 32.06 -13.78
CA ARG A 363 4.86 31.69 -13.92
C ARG A 363 5.01 30.54 -14.91
N LYS A 364 6.08 30.62 -15.70
CA LYS A 364 6.45 29.58 -16.65
C LYS A 364 7.75 28.92 -16.22
N MET A 365 7.80 27.61 -16.43
CA MET A 365 9.07 26.92 -16.58
C MET A 365 9.66 27.30 -17.93
N GLN A 366 10.97 27.50 -17.97
CA GLN A 366 11.70 27.86 -19.17
C GLN A 366 13.09 27.23 -19.18
N ILE A 367 13.49 26.77 -20.37
CA ILE A 367 14.86 26.41 -20.66
C ILE A 367 15.48 27.55 -21.46
N THR A 368 16.54 28.13 -20.91
CA THR A 368 17.19 29.33 -21.46
C THR A 368 18.65 29.06 -21.73
N ARG A 369 19.14 29.46 -22.91
CA ARG A 369 20.55 29.39 -23.28
C ARG A 369 21.26 30.67 -22.87
N PHE A 370 22.43 30.54 -22.26
CA PHE A 370 23.40 31.61 -22.05
C PHE A 370 24.71 31.29 -22.76
N THR A 371 25.50 32.33 -23.02
CA THR A 371 26.84 32.24 -23.58
C THR A 371 27.86 32.64 -22.51
N MET A 372 28.79 31.74 -22.23
CA MET A 372 29.96 32.04 -21.41
C MET A 372 31.03 32.68 -22.28
N ALA A 373 31.62 33.78 -21.80
CA ALA A 373 32.73 34.44 -22.45
C ALA A 373 33.88 33.44 -22.64
N ARG A 374 34.41 33.34 -23.87
CA ARG A 374 35.49 32.41 -24.23
C ARG A 374 36.90 32.92 -23.90
N ARG A 375 36.99 34.09 -23.25
CA ARG A 375 38.25 34.72 -22.83
C ARG A 375 38.15 35.10 -21.35
N PRO A 376 39.27 35.13 -20.61
CA PRO A 376 39.28 35.62 -19.24
C PRO A 376 38.57 36.99 -19.13
N PRO A 377 37.70 37.20 -18.13
CA PRO A 377 37.51 36.37 -16.94
C PRO A 377 36.50 35.19 -17.05
N PHE A 378 36.05 34.79 -18.25
CA PHE A 378 35.12 33.67 -18.46
C PHE A 378 33.79 33.81 -17.69
N GLY A 379 33.14 34.96 -17.79
CA GLY A 379 31.82 35.23 -17.17
C GLY A 379 30.64 34.80 -18.05
N LEU A 380 29.47 34.62 -17.45
CA LEU A 380 28.22 34.46 -18.19
C LEU A 380 27.69 35.83 -18.62
N ASP A 381 27.38 35.99 -19.90
CA ASP A 381 26.76 37.22 -20.41
C ASP A 381 25.24 37.18 -20.21
N PRO A 382 24.65 38.00 -19.30
CA PRO A 382 23.21 38.02 -19.09
C PRO A 382 22.44 38.47 -20.33
N ALA A 383 23.04 39.31 -21.19
CA ALA A 383 22.41 39.80 -22.41
C ALA A 383 22.32 38.72 -23.50
N SER A 384 23.02 37.59 -23.33
CA SER A 384 22.99 36.46 -24.26
C SER A 384 21.83 35.49 -24.04
N GLU A 385 20.98 35.76 -23.03
CA GLU A 385 19.83 34.93 -22.68
C GLU A 385 18.91 34.72 -23.90
N LYS A 386 18.69 33.45 -24.24
CA LYS A 386 17.75 33.05 -25.30
C LYS A 386 16.83 31.95 -24.78
N VAL A 387 15.52 32.21 -24.74
CA VAL A 387 14.52 31.18 -24.44
C VAL A 387 14.52 30.14 -25.56
N ILE A 388 14.66 28.87 -25.18
CA ILE A 388 14.58 27.72 -26.09
C ILE A 388 13.16 27.17 -26.11
N ILE A 389 12.59 26.94 -24.94
CA ILE A 389 11.23 26.42 -24.76
C ILE A 389 10.69 26.85 -23.40
N GLU A 390 9.38 27.08 -23.31
CA GLU A 390 8.69 27.47 -22.08
C GLU A 390 7.30 26.84 -22.00
N TRP A 391 6.80 26.61 -20.78
CA TRP A 391 5.46 26.10 -20.50
C TRP A 391 4.93 26.62 -19.16
N PRO A 392 3.62 26.77 -18.99
CA PRO A 392 3.03 27.18 -17.72
C PRO A 392 3.25 26.10 -16.63
N SER A 393 3.59 26.52 -15.41
CA SER A 393 3.78 25.62 -14.26
C SER A 393 3.57 26.35 -12.94
N ASP A 394 2.74 25.79 -12.04
CA ASP A 394 2.46 26.37 -10.71
C ASP A 394 3.03 25.53 -9.54
N GLY A 395 3.66 24.41 -9.84
CA GLY A 395 4.31 23.51 -8.88
C GLY A 395 4.77 22.24 -9.57
N HIS A 396 5.36 21.30 -8.82
CA HIS A 396 5.86 20.03 -9.36
C HIS A 396 6.60 20.21 -10.69
N ASP A 397 7.54 21.16 -10.72
CA ASP A 397 7.94 21.79 -11.98
C ASP A 397 8.72 20.85 -12.93
N GLY A 398 9.30 19.77 -12.39
CA GLY A 398 10.34 19.02 -13.08
C GLY A 398 11.56 19.90 -13.32
N GLY A 399 12.05 19.93 -14.56
CA GLY A 399 13.09 20.85 -14.99
C GLY A 399 14.51 20.29 -14.98
N GLY A 400 14.68 18.97 -14.89
CA GLY A 400 15.99 18.35 -15.13
C GLY A 400 16.33 18.46 -16.62
N ILE A 401 17.58 18.83 -16.94
CA ILE A 401 18.04 19.00 -18.32
C ILE A 401 19.39 18.32 -18.56
N VAL A 402 19.51 17.60 -19.67
CA VAL A 402 20.76 16.94 -20.05
C VAL A 402 20.83 16.74 -21.55
N PHE A 403 22.03 16.77 -22.12
CA PHE A 403 22.24 16.30 -23.47
C PHE A 403 22.40 14.78 -23.48
N GLY A 404 21.64 14.10 -24.34
CA GLY A 404 21.79 12.67 -24.58
C GLY A 404 23.07 12.37 -25.36
N GLN A 405 23.41 11.09 -25.43
CA GLN A 405 24.54 10.62 -26.27
C GLN A 405 24.28 10.82 -27.77
N ASP A 406 23.02 11.01 -28.15
CA ASP A 406 22.58 11.39 -29.50
C ASP A 406 22.76 12.89 -29.80
N GLY A 407 23.25 13.67 -28.84
CA GLY A 407 23.50 15.11 -29.00
C GLY A 407 22.26 15.99 -28.83
N LEU A 408 21.10 15.40 -28.48
CA LEU A 408 19.86 16.14 -28.33
C LEU A 408 19.60 16.55 -26.89
N LEU A 409 18.82 17.62 -26.70
CA LEU A 409 18.48 18.12 -25.37
C LEU A 409 17.25 17.40 -24.83
N TYR A 410 17.42 16.72 -23.70
CA TYR A 410 16.36 16.09 -22.93
C TYR A 410 15.92 16.98 -21.78
N ILE A 411 14.61 17.08 -21.57
CA ILE A 411 14.00 17.96 -20.57
C ILE A 411 12.90 17.17 -19.85
N THR A 412 12.96 17.09 -18.52
CA THR A 412 11.84 16.57 -17.73
C THR A 412 10.86 17.68 -17.39
N THR A 413 9.57 17.41 -17.51
CA THR A 413 8.51 18.30 -17.06
C THR A 413 7.64 17.56 -16.07
N GLY A 414 7.25 18.21 -14.98
CA GLY A 414 6.25 17.62 -14.08
C GLY A 414 4.83 18.00 -14.45
N ASP A 415 3.88 17.68 -13.58
CA ASP A 415 2.43 17.87 -13.83
C ASP A 415 2.00 19.35 -13.80
N GLY A 416 2.85 20.24 -13.29
CA GLY A 416 2.64 21.68 -13.25
C GLY A 416 1.65 22.15 -12.18
N SER A 417 1.16 21.28 -11.29
CA SER A 417 0.25 21.62 -10.21
C SER A 417 0.97 21.71 -8.86
N SER A 418 0.31 22.28 -7.84
CA SER A 418 0.94 22.65 -6.56
C SER A 418 0.96 21.56 -5.49
N ASP A 419 0.05 20.57 -5.56
CA ASP A 419 -0.12 19.53 -4.52
C ASP A 419 -0.53 18.17 -5.10
N SER A 420 -1.59 18.12 -5.91
CA SER A 420 -2.08 16.89 -6.58
C SER A 420 -2.14 17.07 -8.10
N ASP A 421 -2.17 15.98 -8.89
CA ASP A 421 -2.27 16.03 -10.37
C ASP A 421 -3.67 16.47 -10.84
N GLU A 422 -4.01 17.74 -10.61
CA GLU A 422 -5.25 18.38 -11.04
C GLU A 422 -5.29 18.61 -12.55
N ASN A 423 -4.12 18.70 -13.19
CA ASN A 423 -4.02 18.96 -14.62
C ASN A 423 -4.29 17.70 -15.46
N ILE A 424 -4.12 16.50 -14.89
CA ILE A 424 -4.27 15.18 -15.54
C ILE A 424 -3.54 15.18 -16.90
N ALA A 425 -2.36 15.78 -16.93
CA ALA A 425 -1.68 16.10 -18.18
C ALA A 425 -0.85 14.95 -18.74
N GLY A 426 -0.70 13.85 -17.98
CA GLY A 426 0.14 12.70 -18.34
C GLY A 426 -0.17 12.14 -19.73
N GLN A 427 -1.47 11.95 -20.03
CA GLN A 427 -1.94 11.38 -21.30
C GLN A 427 -2.25 12.44 -22.38
N ASP A 428 -2.25 13.72 -22.03
CA ASP A 428 -2.52 14.80 -22.99
C ASP A 428 -1.27 15.11 -23.81
N MET A 429 -1.37 14.88 -25.12
CA MET A 429 -0.28 15.11 -26.10
C MET A 429 -0.26 16.56 -26.62
N THR A 430 -1.22 17.39 -26.25
CA THR A 430 -1.26 18.83 -26.61
C THR A 430 -0.49 19.70 -25.61
N ARG A 431 -0.04 19.12 -24.49
CA ARG A 431 0.65 19.80 -23.40
C ARG A 431 2.07 19.29 -23.22
N LEU A 432 2.95 20.19 -22.78
CA LEU A 432 4.33 19.87 -22.45
C LEU A 432 4.50 19.31 -21.03
N LEU A 433 3.43 19.19 -20.24
CA LEU A 433 3.46 18.74 -18.84
C LEU A 433 3.45 17.21 -18.71
N SER A 434 4.11 16.71 -17.66
CA SER A 434 4.29 15.28 -17.37
C SER A 434 4.95 14.50 -18.50
N LYS A 435 6.01 15.06 -19.10
CA LYS A 435 6.71 14.49 -20.26
C LYS A 435 8.23 14.40 -20.03
N LEU A 436 8.84 13.52 -20.81
CA LEU A 436 10.24 13.59 -21.17
C LEU A 436 10.32 14.18 -22.59
N LEU A 437 10.69 15.45 -22.70
CA LEU A 437 10.86 16.11 -24.00
C LEU A 437 12.25 15.80 -24.54
N ARG A 438 12.35 15.62 -25.86
CA ARG A 438 13.61 15.44 -26.59
C ARG A 438 13.58 16.36 -27.81
N ILE A 439 14.46 17.36 -27.84
CA ILE A 439 14.47 18.42 -28.87
C ILE A 439 15.86 18.60 -29.48
N ASP A 440 15.91 18.94 -30.77
CA ASP A 440 17.14 19.30 -31.46
C ASP A 440 17.27 20.83 -31.51
N ILE A 441 18.26 21.35 -30.80
CA ILE A 441 18.52 22.79 -30.69
C ILE A 441 19.60 23.28 -31.65
N ASP A 442 20.33 22.36 -32.28
CA ASP A 442 21.40 22.66 -33.25
C ASP A 442 20.83 22.83 -34.65
N HIS A 443 19.68 22.18 -34.94
CA HIS A 443 18.96 22.28 -36.21
C HIS A 443 17.54 22.81 -36.02
N PRO A 444 17.35 24.08 -35.59
CA PRO A 444 16.02 24.62 -35.37
C PRO A 444 15.22 24.77 -36.67
N GLU A 445 13.90 24.57 -36.57
CA GLU A 445 12.99 24.89 -37.67
C GLU A 445 12.94 26.42 -37.91
N PRO A 446 12.61 26.87 -39.14
CA PRO A 446 12.48 28.30 -39.43
C PRO A 446 11.54 29.02 -38.45
N GLY A 447 12.06 30.05 -37.78
CA GLY A 447 11.31 30.84 -36.80
C GLY A 447 11.18 30.21 -35.40
N LYS A 448 11.77 29.03 -35.15
CA LYS A 448 11.79 28.37 -33.83
C LYS A 448 13.20 28.37 -33.23
N ALA A 449 13.28 28.04 -31.95
CA ALA A 449 14.55 27.88 -31.23
C ALA A 449 15.05 26.42 -31.19
N TYR A 450 14.24 25.47 -31.66
CA TYR A 450 14.52 24.04 -31.74
C TYR A 450 13.68 23.40 -32.86
N SER A 451 13.97 22.15 -33.19
CA SER A 451 13.12 21.26 -33.99
C SER A 451 12.79 19.98 -33.23
N VAL A 452 11.75 19.29 -33.67
CA VAL A 452 11.36 17.98 -33.11
C VAL A 452 12.01 16.88 -33.96
N PRO A 453 12.83 16.01 -33.36
CA PRO A 453 13.40 14.87 -34.07
C PRO A 453 12.33 13.99 -34.71
N LYS A 454 12.57 13.53 -35.94
CA LYS A 454 11.59 12.75 -36.72
C LYS A 454 11.26 11.38 -36.11
N ASP A 455 12.11 10.90 -35.21
CA ASP A 455 11.99 9.63 -34.49
C ASP A 455 11.39 9.78 -33.09
N ASN A 456 10.96 10.99 -32.71
CA ASN A 456 10.08 11.14 -31.56
C ASN A 456 8.71 10.47 -31.85
N PRO A 457 8.05 9.88 -30.83
CA PRO A 457 6.82 9.10 -30.99
C PRO A 457 5.59 9.93 -31.37
#